data_AF-A0A1E4K9Q2-F1
#
_entry.id   AF-A0A1E4K9Q2-F1
#
_cell.length_a   1.000
_cell.length_b   1.000
_cell.length_c   1.000
_cell.angle_alpha   90.00
_cell.angle_beta   90.00
_cell.angle_gamma   90.00
#
_symmetry.space_group_name_H-M   'P 1'
#
loop_
_entity.id
_entity.type
_entity.pdbx_description
1 polymer ?
#
loop_
_entity_poly.entity_id
_entity_poly.type
_entity_poly.pdbx_seq_one_letter_code
_entity_poly.pdbx_strand_id
1 'polypeptide(L)'
;MASEGVAATIFYRLLAESMTREALLARYEKLFTILARRADWQGRAPLIDLVRDWARLYPEDEKQVTRIFLEATGGATASADLRDATARLSCSGAHGKLADFLRDLPLYRQAFAAATDQVAAGKLALDADLAPELWITNPDVHIPAAPWDEKMAEPLVIDLNTADATSLAYLLAGNRDLASRLIQARDSARFSSIDDAVTRAKLTPGEASEIARFHRQIGDLPAFTRR
;
A
#
# COMPACT_ATOMS: atom_id res chain seq x y z
N MET A 1 -1.24 -2.72 4.09
CA MET A 1 -2.37 -1.76 3.93
C MET A 1 -3.42 -2.44 3.08
N ALA A 2 -4.70 -2.38 3.44
CA ALA A 2 -5.75 -2.86 2.54
C ALA A 2 -5.86 -1.90 1.35
N SER A 3 -5.53 -2.39 0.15
CA SER A 3 -5.49 -1.62 -1.10
C SER A 3 -6.85 -0.96 -1.43
N GLU A 4 -7.95 -1.61 -1.08
CA GLU A 4 -9.31 -1.11 -1.31
C GLU A 4 -9.62 0.15 -0.50
N GLY A 5 -9.24 0.19 0.78
CA GLY A 5 -9.45 1.35 1.64
C GLY A 5 -8.67 2.58 1.14
N VAL A 6 -7.47 2.36 0.61
CA VAL A 6 -6.65 3.41 -0.02
C VAL A 6 -7.32 3.91 -1.30
N ALA A 7 -7.75 2.99 -2.18
CA ALA A 7 -8.43 3.34 -3.42
C ALA A 7 -9.73 4.13 -3.16
N ALA A 8 -10.58 3.63 -2.26
CA ALA A 8 -11.82 4.29 -1.87
C ALA A 8 -11.55 5.68 -1.27
N THR A 9 -10.51 5.82 -0.44
CA THR A 9 -10.10 7.11 0.13
C THR A 9 -9.65 8.09 -0.96
N ILE A 10 -8.86 7.64 -1.94
CA ILE A 10 -8.43 8.49 -3.06
C ILE A 10 -9.64 8.98 -3.85
N PHE A 11 -10.53 8.08 -4.27
CA PHE A 11 -11.73 8.47 -5.02
C PHE A 11 -12.65 9.38 -4.22
N TYR A 12 -12.90 9.06 -2.95
CA TYR A 12 -13.68 9.91 -2.07
C TYR A 12 -13.04 11.31 -1.98
N ARG A 13 -11.75 11.41 -1.70
CA ARG A 13 -11.09 12.72 -1.50
C ARG A 13 -10.91 13.51 -2.79
N LEU A 14 -10.82 12.85 -3.94
CA LEU A 14 -10.85 13.52 -5.24
C LEU A 14 -12.22 14.15 -5.55
N LEU A 15 -13.30 13.62 -4.96
CA LEU A 15 -14.69 13.94 -5.30
C LEU A 15 -15.48 14.63 -4.18
N ALA A 16 -15.03 14.58 -2.92
CA ALA A 16 -15.77 15.01 -1.73
C ALA A 16 -15.59 16.48 -1.35
N GLU A 17 -14.86 17.27 -2.14
CA GLU A 17 -14.77 18.71 -1.87
C GLU A 17 -16.15 19.37 -2.02
N SER A 18 -16.43 20.37 -1.16
CA SER A 18 -17.62 21.21 -1.29
C SER A 18 -17.53 22.02 -2.57
N MET A 19 -18.04 21.45 -3.66
CA MET A 19 -17.99 22.00 -5.01
C MET A 19 -19.38 22.41 -5.46
N THR A 20 -19.45 23.42 -6.34
CA THR A 20 -20.67 23.62 -7.12
C THR A 20 -20.92 22.38 -7.99
N ARG A 21 -22.15 22.17 -8.43
CA ARG A 21 -22.50 21.05 -9.30
C ARG A 21 -21.62 21.02 -10.57
N GLU A 22 -21.34 22.17 -11.15
CA GLU A 22 -20.54 22.32 -12.35
C GLU A 22 -19.09 21.87 -12.12
N ALA A 23 -18.50 22.27 -10.99
CA ALA A 23 -17.13 21.91 -10.66
C ALA A 23 -17.00 20.41 -10.30
N LEU A 24 -18.03 19.84 -9.67
CA LEU A 24 -18.12 18.40 -9.44
C LEU A 24 -18.20 17.61 -10.76
N LEU A 25 -19.06 18.03 -11.69
CA LEU A 25 -19.19 17.40 -13.01
C LEU A 25 -17.88 17.47 -13.80
N ALA A 26 -17.21 18.63 -13.80
CA ALA A 26 -15.89 18.78 -14.43
C ALA A 26 -14.86 17.81 -13.81
N ARG A 27 -14.88 17.61 -12.48
CA ARG A 27 -13.99 16.66 -11.80
C ARG A 27 -14.26 15.20 -12.20
N TYR A 28 -15.55 14.82 -12.27
CA TYR A 28 -15.95 13.50 -12.77
C TYR A 28 -15.54 13.29 -14.23
N GLU A 29 -15.71 14.30 -15.09
CA GLU A 29 -15.30 14.24 -16.49
C GLU A 29 -13.79 13.98 -16.62
N LYS A 30 -12.97 14.68 -15.83
CA LYS A 30 -11.51 14.44 -15.76
C LYS A 30 -11.20 12.99 -15.38
N LEU A 31 -11.81 12.50 -14.30
CA LEU A 31 -11.63 11.12 -13.82
C LEU A 31 -12.03 10.09 -14.89
N PHE A 32 -13.25 10.16 -15.43
CA PHE A 32 -13.71 9.20 -16.43
C PHE A 32 -12.91 9.27 -17.73
N THR A 33 -12.41 10.45 -18.11
CA THR A 33 -11.49 10.58 -19.25
C THR A 33 -10.19 9.80 -19.02
N ILE A 34 -9.62 9.85 -17.82
CA ILE A 34 -8.42 9.10 -17.47
C ILE A 34 -8.72 7.59 -17.45
N LEU A 35 -9.81 7.18 -16.78
CA LEU A 35 -10.24 5.78 -16.71
C LEU A 35 -10.49 5.20 -18.11
N ALA A 36 -11.15 5.93 -19.00
CA ALA A 36 -11.46 5.49 -20.36
C ALA A 36 -10.21 5.29 -21.23
N ARG A 37 -9.12 6.00 -20.96
CA ARG A 37 -7.84 5.84 -21.66
C ARG A 37 -7.07 4.60 -21.21
N ARG A 38 -7.43 4.05 -20.05
CA ARG A 38 -6.84 2.85 -19.47
C ARG A 38 -7.75 1.65 -19.77
N ALA A 39 -7.75 1.21 -21.03
CA ALA A 39 -8.50 0.02 -21.45
C ALA A 39 -8.04 -1.27 -20.75
N ASP A 40 -6.77 -1.30 -20.32
CA ASP A 40 -6.15 -2.41 -19.59
C ASP A 40 -5.43 -1.90 -18.33
N TRP A 41 -6.07 -2.08 -17.17
CA TRP A 41 -5.49 -1.82 -15.83
C TRP A 41 -4.54 -2.95 -15.41
N GLN A 42 -3.65 -3.39 -16.31
CA GLN A 42 -2.74 -4.52 -16.08
C GLN A 42 -1.38 -4.11 -15.49
N GLY A 43 -1.19 -2.82 -15.17
CA GLY A 43 0.03 -2.32 -14.52
C GLY A 43 0.09 -2.69 -13.04
N ARG A 44 1.31 -2.84 -12.50
CA ARG A 44 1.58 -3.16 -11.08
C ARG A 44 1.10 -2.10 -10.08
N ALA A 45 0.98 -0.85 -10.51
CA ALA A 45 0.63 0.28 -9.64
C ALA A 45 -0.48 1.14 -10.25
N PRO A 46 -1.71 0.61 -10.40
CA PRO A 46 -2.80 1.25 -11.13
C PRO A 46 -3.14 2.66 -10.64
N LEU A 47 -3.07 2.90 -9.33
CA LEU A 47 -3.35 4.21 -8.74
C LEU A 47 -2.22 5.23 -8.98
N ILE A 48 -0.95 4.80 -9.03
CA ILE A 48 0.17 5.68 -9.40
C ILE A 48 0.03 6.12 -10.85
N ASP A 49 -0.33 5.17 -11.70
CA ASP A 49 -0.62 5.36 -13.11
C ASP A 49 -1.76 6.36 -13.33
N LEU A 50 -2.84 6.26 -12.54
CA LEU A 50 -3.93 7.24 -12.52
C LEU A 50 -3.42 8.64 -12.17
N VAL A 51 -2.59 8.79 -11.14
CA VAL A 51 -2.05 10.10 -10.72
C VAL A 51 -1.15 10.70 -11.80
N ARG A 52 -0.28 9.89 -12.40
CA ARG A 52 0.60 10.30 -13.50
C ARG A 52 -0.20 10.78 -14.71
N ASP A 53 -1.24 10.04 -15.09
CA ASP A 53 -2.11 10.44 -16.19
C ASP A 53 -2.91 11.69 -15.88
N TRP A 54 -3.36 11.86 -14.64
CA TRP A 54 -4.02 13.07 -14.21
C TRP A 54 -3.11 14.29 -14.35
N ALA A 55 -1.90 14.22 -13.79
CA ALA A 55 -0.91 15.30 -13.89
C ALA A 55 -0.57 15.65 -15.35
N ARG A 56 -0.48 14.64 -16.22
CA ARG A 56 -0.20 14.84 -17.64
C ARG A 56 -1.33 15.53 -18.40
N LEU A 57 -2.59 15.17 -18.11
CA LEU A 57 -3.75 15.72 -18.82
C LEU A 57 -4.28 17.02 -18.23
N TYR A 58 -4.09 17.20 -16.92
CA TYR A 58 -4.55 18.35 -16.15
C TYR A 58 -3.43 18.84 -15.22
N PRO A 59 -2.37 19.48 -15.77
CA PRO A 59 -1.21 19.91 -14.99
C PRO A 59 -1.56 20.87 -13.85
N GLU A 60 -2.64 21.64 -13.98
CA GLU A 60 -3.15 22.52 -12.92
C GLU A 60 -3.60 21.77 -11.65
N ASP A 61 -3.96 20.49 -11.79
CA ASP A 61 -4.39 19.64 -10.68
C ASP A 61 -3.24 18.82 -10.06
N GLU A 62 -2.07 18.76 -10.70
CA GLU A 62 -0.97 17.84 -10.37
C GLU A 62 -0.62 17.85 -8.88
N LYS A 63 -0.43 19.04 -8.31
CA LYS A 63 -0.07 19.20 -6.91
C LYS A 63 -1.14 18.65 -5.97
N GLN A 64 -2.42 18.94 -6.24
CA GLN A 64 -3.53 18.51 -5.39
C GLN A 64 -3.72 16.99 -5.46
N VAL A 65 -3.70 16.41 -6.65
CA VAL A 65 -3.89 14.97 -6.87
C VAL A 65 -2.72 14.19 -6.28
N THR A 66 -1.49 14.66 -6.48
CA THR A 66 -0.29 14.11 -5.83
C THR A 66 -0.43 14.14 -4.31
N ARG A 67 -0.87 15.27 -3.74
CA ARG A 67 -1.08 15.39 -2.29
C ARG A 67 -2.10 14.37 -1.79
N ILE A 68 -3.25 14.23 -2.45
CA ILE A 68 -4.29 13.28 -2.05
C ILE A 68 -3.75 11.84 -2.07
N PHE A 69 -2.99 11.48 -3.11
CA PHE A 69 -2.40 10.16 -3.22
C PHE A 69 -1.36 9.88 -2.13
N LEU A 70 -0.45 10.83 -1.87
CA LEU A 70 0.54 10.69 -0.80
C LEU A 70 -0.12 10.65 0.58
N GLU A 71 -1.18 11.43 0.82
CA GLU A 71 -1.93 11.39 2.09
C GLU A 71 -2.61 10.02 2.27
N ALA A 72 -3.23 9.46 1.23
CA ALA A 72 -3.92 8.18 1.29
C ALA A 72 -2.97 6.99 1.49
N THR A 73 -1.73 7.09 1.00
CA THR A 73 -0.71 6.06 1.14
C THR A 73 0.24 6.29 2.33
N GLY A 74 0.09 7.39 3.07
CA GLY A 74 1.05 7.82 4.08
C GLY A 74 2.46 8.11 3.53
N GLY A 75 2.55 8.40 2.23
CA GLY A 75 3.81 8.62 1.51
C GLY A 75 4.64 7.35 1.29
N ALA A 76 4.11 6.17 1.64
CA ALA A 76 4.87 4.93 1.69
C ALA A 76 5.32 4.39 0.33
N THR A 77 4.76 4.89 -0.77
CA THR A 77 5.18 4.51 -2.12
C THR A 77 6.36 5.35 -2.63
N ALA A 78 6.58 6.53 -2.04
CA ALA A 78 7.58 7.49 -2.49
C ALA A 78 8.76 7.64 -1.52
N SER A 79 8.57 7.38 -0.22
CA SER A 79 9.61 7.59 0.78
C SER A 79 9.45 6.71 2.01
N ALA A 80 10.51 5.97 2.35
CA ALA A 80 10.62 5.22 3.60
C ALA A 80 10.54 6.14 4.84
N ASP A 81 11.15 7.33 4.78
CA ASP A 81 11.11 8.29 5.90
C ASP A 81 9.68 8.78 6.19
N LEU A 82 8.90 9.07 5.14
CA LEU A 82 7.49 9.47 5.28
C LEU A 82 6.62 8.33 5.80
N ARG A 83 6.84 7.11 5.29
CA ARG A 83 6.17 5.91 5.79
C ARG A 83 6.39 5.77 7.29
N ASP A 84 7.64 5.84 7.73
CA ASP A 84 8.01 5.61 9.13
C ASP A 84 7.50 6.76 10.01
N ALA A 85 7.53 8.00 9.53
CA ALA A 85 6.93 9.15 10.21
C ALA A 85 5.40 9.00 10.36
N THR A 86 4.72 8.56 9.31
CA THR A 86 3.27 8.31 9.33
C THR A 86 2.91 7.18 10.30
N ALA A 87 3.68 6.09 10.30
CA ALA A 87 3.48 4.97 11.21
C ALA A 87 3.68 5.38 12.68
N ARG A 88 4.72 6.18 12.98
CA ARG A 88 4.95 6.73 14.33
C ARG A 88 3.79 7.60 14.80
N LEU A 89 3.30 8.52 13.95
CA LEU A 89 2.16 9.38 14.28
C LEU A 89 0.86 8.59 14.47
N SER A 90 0.60 7.62 13.60
CA SER A 90 -0.57 6.76 13.70
C SER A 90 -0.54 5.97 15.00
N CYS A 91 0.63 5.43 15.38
CA CYS A 91 0.83 4.70 16.61
C CYS A 91 0.65 5.58 17.86
N SER A 92 1.27 6.77 17.91
CA SER A 92 1.11 7.67 19.05
C SER A 92 -0.33 8.18 19.20
N GLY A 93 -1.00 8.49 18.08
CA GLY A 93 -2.40 8.87 18.04
C GLY A 93 -3.33 7.76 18.53
N ALA A 94 -3.17 6.54 18.02
CA ALA A 94 -4.00 5.38 18.41
C ALA A 94 -3.89 5.03 19.91
N HIS A 95 -2.73 5.27 20.52
CA HIS A 95 -2.50 5.00 21.94
C HIS A 95 -2.71 6.23 22.85
N GLY A 96 -3.23 7.34 22.31
CA GLY A 96 -3.48 8.56 23.09
C GLY A 96 -2.22 9.24 23.65
N LYS A 97 -1.04 9.00 23.06
CA LYS A 97 0.24 9.57 23.47
C LYS A 97 0.39 11.00 22.95
N LEU A 98 -0.38 11.93 23.53
CA LEU A 98 -0.52 13.30 23.02
C LEU A 98 0.82 14.05 22.90
N ALA A 99 1.72 13.92 23.89
CA ALA A 99 3.00 14.62 23.87
C ALA A 99 3.89 14.16 22.69
N ASP A 100 3.96 12.85 22.44
CA ASP A 100 4.69 12.29 21.30
C ASP A 100 4.06 12.73 19.97
N PHE A 101 2.73 12.68 19.90
CA PHE A 101 2.00 13.12 18.71
C PHE A 101 2.26 14.60 18.37
N LEU A 102 2.17 15.50 19.36
CA LEU A 102 2.41 16.93 19.17
C LEU A 102 3.87 17.24 18.81
N ARG A 103 4.83 16.46 19.32
CA ARG A 103 6.25 16.58 18.95
C ARG A 103 6.49 16.19 17.49
N ASP A 104 5.92 15.08 17.05
CA ASP A 104 6.24 14.49 15.75
C ASP A 104 5.40 15.09 14.59
N LEU A 105 4.23 15.68 14.89
CA LEU A 105 3.30 16.20 13.90
C LEU A 105 3.88 17.34 13.02
N PRO A 106 4.58 18.36 13.55
CA PRO A 106 5.16 19.41 12.72
C PRO A 106 6.22 18.89 11.75
N LEU A 107 7.06 17.95 12.22
CA LEU A 107 8.12 17.32 11.42
C LEU A 107 7.54 16.54 10.25
N TYR A 108 6.50 15.74 10.52
CA TYR A 108 5.76 15.04 9.48
C TYR A 108 5.15 16.01 8.46
N ARG A 109 4.45 17.07 8.92
CA ARG A 109 3.82 18.04 8.01
C ARG A 109 4.85 18.70 7.08
N GLN A 110 6.02 19.05 7.61
CA GLN A 110 7.10 19.63 6.82
C GLN A 110 7.65 18.63 5.80
N ALA A 111 7.97 17.41 6.22
CA ALA A 111 8.46 16.36 5.33
C ALA A 111 7.44 16.02 4.23
N PHE A 112 6.16 15.95 4.59
CA PHE A 112 5.06 15.65 3.69
C PHE A 112 4.88 16.74 2.62
N ALA A 113 4.90 18.02 3.03
CA ALA A 113 4.83 19.15 2.10
C ALA A 113 6.03 19.15 1.14
N ALA A 114 7.25 18.94 1.66
CA ALA A 114 8.46 18.88 0.86
C ALA A 114 8.41 17.74 -0.17
N ALA A 115 7.94 16.55 0.23
CA ALA A 115 7.80 15.42 -0.69
C ALA A 115 6.75 15.69 -1.77
N THR A 116 5.62 16.30 -1.41
CA THR A 116 4.59 16.70 -2.39
C THR A 116 5.17 17.66 -3.44
N ASP A 117 5.92 18.67 -3.00
CA ASP A 117 6.58 19.63 -3.90
C ASP A 117 7.67 18.98 -4.76
N GLN A 118 8.45 18.04 -4.20
CA GLN A 118 9.47 17.31 -4.95
C GLN A 118 8.86 16.40 -6.00
N VAL A 119 7.75 15.72 -5.70
CA VAL A 119 7.04 14.88 -6.67
C VAL A 119 6.46 15.73 -7.80
N ALA A 120 5.74 16.81 -7.47
CA ALA A 120 5.18 17.71 -8.47
C ALA A 120 6.27 18.42 -9.32
N ALA A 121 7.48 18.57 -8.80
CA ALA A 121 8.63 19.08 -9.55
C ALA A 121 9.40 18.00 -10.32
N GLY A 122 8.94 16.74 -10.31
CA GLY A 122 9.61 15.60 -10.95
C GLY A 122 10.94 15.18 -10.32
N LYS A 123 11.25 15.66 -9.10
CA LYS A 123 12.49 15.37 -8.37
C LYS A 123 12.41 14.11 -7.51
N LEU A 124 11.20 13.67 -7.19
CA LEU A 124 10.91 12.44 -6.46
C LEU A 124 9.86 11.65 -7.25
N ALA A 125 10.10 10.36 -7.48
CA ALA A 125 9.11 9.52 -8.14
C ALA A 125 8.05 9.04 -7.15
N LEU A 126 6.79 8.95 -7.58
CA LEU A 126 5.67 8.45 -6.77
C LEU A 126 5.83 6.99 -6.31
N ASP A 127 6.65 6.23 -7.03
CA ASP A 127 6.97 4.82 -6.82
C ASP A 127 8.42 4.60 -6.35
N ALA A 128 9.12 5.64 -5.90
CA ALA A 128 10.53 5.54 -5.52
C ALA A 128 10.83 4.54 -4.38
N ASP A 129 9.87 4.26 -3.49
CA ASP A 129 9.98 3.27 -2.40
C ASP A 129 9.12 2.01 -2.63
N LEU A 130 8.60 1.81 -3.85
CA LEU A 130 7.90 0.56 -4.18
C LEU A 130 8.89 -0.59 -4.33
N ALA A 131 8.66 -1.63 -3.53
CA ALA A 131 9.39 -2.88 -3.64
C ALA A 131 8.73 -3.84 -4.66
N PRO A 132 9.46 -4.86 -5.13
CA PRO A 132 8.84 -5.96 -5.85
C PRO A 132 7.72 -6.60 -5.02
N GLU A 133 6.61 -6.91 -5.68
CA GLU A 133 5.52 -7.67 -5.08
C GLU A 133 5.97 -9.11 -4.80
N LEU A 134 5.89 -9.53 -3.54
CA LEU A 134 6.23 -10.88 -3.11
C LEU A 134 4.99 -11.53 -2.49
N TRP A 135 4.01 -11.79 -3.36
CA TRP A 135 2.74 -12.42 -2.99
C TRP A 135 2.96 -13.82 -2.44
N ILE A 136 2.33 -14.13 -1.32
CA ILE A 136 2.29 -15.46 -0.71
C ILE A 136 0.88 -15.77 -0.24
N THR A 137 0.51 -17.05 -0.27
CA THR A 137 -0.76 -17.55 0.24
C THR A 137 -0.56 -18.85 0.99
N ASN A 138 -1.35 -19.08 2.02
CA ASN A 138 -1.45 -20.38 2.67
C ASN A 138 -2.83 -20.98 2.35
N PRO A 139 -2.93 -22.09 1.59
CA PRO A 139 -4.19 -22.68 1.19
C PRO A 139 -5.02 -23.19 2.37
N ASP A 140 -4.42 -23.38 3.54
CA ASP A 140 -5.12 -23.82 4.74
C ASP A 140 -5.73 -22.62 5.52
N VAL A 141 -5.35 -21.39 5.18
CA VAL A 141 -5.80 -20.17 5.84
C VAL A 141 -6.81 -19.43 4.97
N HIS A 142 -8.04 -19.37 5.45
CA HIS A 142 -9.14 -18.72 4.76
C HIS A 142 -9.67 -17.52 5.54
N ILE A 143 -10.17 -16.53 4.81
CA ILE A 143 -10.84 -15.32 5.29
C ILE A 143 -12.28 -15.29 4.74
N PRO A 144 -13.17 -14.51 5.36
CA PRO A 144 -14.51 -14.35 4.81
C PRO A 144 -14.44 -13.49 3.55
N ALA A 145 -15.33 -13.74 2.58
CA ALA A 145 -15.38 -12.98 1.33
C ALA A 145 -15.79 -11.51 1.58
N ALA A 146 -16.62 -11.27 2.61
CA ALA A 146 -16.94 -9.95 3.11
C ALA A 146 -16.85 -9.90 4.65
N PRO A 147 -16.66 -8.71 5.28
CA PRO A 147 -16.54 -8.59 6.73
C PRO A 147 -17.73 -9.10 7.54
N TRP A 148 -18.91 -9.21 6.92
CA TRP A 148 -20.14 -9.71 7.53
C TRP A 148 -20.44 -11.18 7.21
N ASP A 149 -19.61 -11.85 6.42
CA ASP A 149 -19.81 -13.27 6.09
C ASP A 149 -19.25 -14.16 7.21
N GLU A 150 -20.04 -15.16 7.63
CA GLU A 150 -19.61 -16.13 8.65
C GLU A 150 -18.71 -17.23 8.06
N LYS A 151 -18.79 -17.45 6.74
CA LYS A 151 -18.06 -18.52 6.05
C LYS A 151 -16.66 -18.05 5.64
N MET A 152 -15.65 -18.73 6.17
CA MET A 152 -14.27 -18.62 5.68
C MET A 152 -14.15 -19.36 4.34
N ALA A 153 -14.00 -18.62 3.25
CA ALA A 153 -14.08 -19.19 1.89
C ALA A 153 -12.94 -18.76 0.97
N GLU A 154 -12.37 -17.59 1.19
CA GLU A 154 -11.31 -17.05 0.33
C GLU A 154 -9.94 -17.30 0.94
N PRO A 155 -8.93 -17.70 0.17
CA PRO A 155 -7.58 -17.86 0.70
C PRO A 155 -7.01 -16.50 1.10
N LEU A 156 -6.29 -16.44 2.22
CA LEU A 156 -5.55 -15.24 2.57
C LEU A 156 -4.35 -15.08 1.61
N VAL A 157 -4.30 -13.95 0.92
CA VAL A 157 -3.18 -13.53 0.08
C VAL A 157 -2.59 -12.25 0.64
N ILE A 158 -1.27 -12.23 0.83
CA ILE A 158 -0.56 -11.03 1.29
C ILE A 158 0.72 -10.85 0.48
N ASP A 159 1.16 -9.60 0.34
CA ASP A 159 2.51 -9.29 -0.14
C ASP A 159 3.45 -9.18 1.05
N LEU A 160 4.52 -9.97 1.05
CA LEU A 160 5.50 -10.01 2.14
C LEU A 160 6.12 -8.63 2.42
N ASN A 161 6.27 -7.79 1.38
CA ASN A 161 6.86 -6.46 1.51
C ASN A 161 5.92 -5.44 2.14
N THR A 162 4.60 -5.69 2.23
CA THR A 162 3.61 -4.70 2.68
C THR A 162 2.63 -5.21 3.73
N ALA A 163 2.60 -6.52 3.99
CA ALA A 163 1.75 -7.16 4.99
C ALA A 163 1.97 -6.59 6.40
N ASP A 164 0.90 -6.36 7.15
CA ASP A 164 1.01 -6.09 8.58
C ASP A 164 1.36 -7.37 9.36
N ALA A 165 1.79 -7.17 10.62
CA ALA A 165 2.27 -8.27 11.46
C ALA A 165 1.19 -9.30 11.77
N THR A 166 -0.05 -8.86 11.94
CA THR A 166 -1.17 -9.74 12.28
C THR A 166 -1.53 -10.62 11.10
N SER A 167 -1.68 -10.02 9.91
CA SER A 167 -1.99 -10.75 8.69
C SER A 167 -0.91 -11.78 8.33
N LEU A 168 0.38 -11.39 8.46
CA LEU A 168 1.48 -12.32 8.23
C LEU A 168 1.50 -13.47 9.24
N ALA A 169 1.32 -13.18 10.53
CA ALA A 169 1.26 -14.22 11.56
C ALA A 169 0.06 -15.17 11.33
N TYR A 170 -1.08 -14.64 10.89
CA TYR A 170 -2.27 -15.44 10.60
C TYR A 170 -2.06 -16.36 9.39
N LEU A 171 -1.50 -15.86 8.29
CA LEU A 171 -1.13 -16.67 7.13
C LEU A 171 -0.15 -17.80 7.49
N LEU A 172 0.78 -17.53 8.41
CA LEU A 172 1.74 -18.50 8.93
C LEU A 172 1.17 -19.38 10.05
N ALA A 173 -0.14 -19.64 10.05
CA ALA A 173 -0.85 -20.49 11.01
C ALA A 173 -0.56 -20.15 12.49
N GLY A 174 -0.35 -18.86 12.78
CA GLY A 174 -0.05 -18.36 14.12
C GLY A 174 1.43 -18.40 14.51
N ASN A 175 2.36 -18.74 13.61
CA ASN A 175 3.80 -18.72 13.88
C ASN A 175 4.34 -17.29 13.98
N ARG A 176 4.18 -16.69 15.18
CA ARG A 176 4.58 -15.32 15.48
C ARG A 176 6.09 -15.09 15.44
N ASP A 177 6.89 -16.10 15.75
CA ASP A 177 8.36 -15.97 15.70
C ASP A 177 8.84 -15.79 14.25
N LEU A 178 8.37 -16.65 13.35
CA LEU A 178 8.67 -16.56 11.93
C LEU A 178 8.19 -15.23 11.34
N ALA A 179 6.94 -14.83 11.65
CA ALA A 179 6.40 -13.55 11.23
C ALA A 179 7.26 -12.37 11.72
N SER A 180 7.66 -12.39 13.00
CA SER A 180 8.52 -11.36 13.60
C SER A 180 9.87 -11.26 12.90
N ARG A 181 10.54 -12.40 12.63
CA ARG A 181 11.82 -12.41 11.91
C ARG A 181 11.71 -11.84 10.50
N LEU A 182 10.66 -12.20 9.77
CA LEU A 182 10.38 -11.66 8.43
C LEU A 182 10.15 -10.14 8.47
N ILE A 183 9.39 -9.65 9.45
CA ILE A 183 9.11 -8.21 9.61
C ILE A 183 10.38 -7.46 9.97
N GLN A 184 11.15 -7.92 10.96
CA GLN A 184 12.40 -7.26 11.37
C GLN A 184 13.40 -7.19 10.21
N ALA A 185 13.53 -8.29 9.45
CA ALA A 185 14.38 -8.32 8.28
C ALA A 185 13.91 -7.30 7.23
N ARG A 186 12.60 -7.23 6.96
CA ARG A 186 11.99 -6.29 6.00
C ARG A 186 12.08 -4.82 6.42
N ASP A 187 11.94 -4.54 7.72
CA ASP A 187 11.94 -3.17 8.23
C ASP A 187 13.34 -2.53 8.12
N SER A 188 14.40 -3.35 8.02
CA SER A 188 15.75 -2.88 7.70
C SER A 188 15.90 -2.45 6.22
N ALA A 189 15.19 -3.13 5.31
CA ALA A 189 15.06 -2.79 3.89
C ALA A 189 14.06 -3.77 3.26
N ARG A 190 13.30 -3.34 2.25
CA ARG A 190 12.39 -4.24 1.53
C ARG A 190 13.14 -5.41 0.89
N PHE A 191 12.43 -6.52 0.68
CA PHE A 191 12.98 -7.71 0.04
C PHE A 191 12.95 -7.56 -1.48
N SER A 192 14.01 -8.03 -2.12
CA SER A 192 14.10 -8.09 -3.59
C SER A 192 13.53 -9.39 -4.18
N SER A 193 13.51 -10.46 -3.39
CA SER A 193 13.00 -11.78 -3.78
C SER A 193 12.63 -12.62 -2.54
N ILE A 194 12.03 -13.79 -2.75
CA ILE A 194 11.80 -14.77 -1.68
C ILE A 194 13.14 -15.29 -1.12
N ASP A 195 14.15 -15.51 -1.95
CA ASP A 195 15.47 -15.97 -1.49
C ASP A 195 16.19 -14.93 -0.61
N ASP A 196 16.02 -13.64 -0.95
CA ASP A 196 16.49 -12.53 -0.12
C ASP A 196 15.78 -12.52 1.24
N ALA A 197 14.46 -12.72 1.26
CA ALA A 197 13.70 -12.83 2.49
C ALA A 197 14.15 -14.02 3.36
N VAL A 198 14.34 -15.20 2.75
CA VAL A 198 14.84 -16.42 3.40
C VAL A 198 16.18 -16.14 4.08
N THR A 199 17.10 -15.51 3.34
CA THR A 199 18.47 -15.25 3.81
C THR A 199 18.47 -14.23 4.96
N ARG A 200 17.79 -13.10 4.78
CA ARG A 200 17.81 -11.99 5.75
C ARG A 200 17.01 -12.29 7.02
N ALA A 201 15.91 -13.03 6.91
CA ALA A 201 15.15 -13.50 8.06
C ALA A 201 15.76 -14.75 8.73
N LYS A 202 16.87 -15.28 8.18
CA LYS A 202 17.60 -16.45 8.68
C LYS A 202 16.68 -17.66 8.86
N LEU A 203 15.89 -17.95 7.83
CA LEU A 203 14.93 -19.04 7.88
C LEU A 203 15.63 -20.40 7.89
N THR A 204 15.07 -21.35 8.64
CA THR A 204 15.52 -22.74 8.56
C THR A 204 15.17 -23.34 7.18
N PRO A 205 15.80 -24.45 6.75
CA PRO A 205 15.45 -25.09 5.49
C PRO A 205 13.97 -25.47 5.36
N GLY A 206 13.33 -25.86 6.47
CA GLY A 206 11.90 -26.16 6.52
C GLY A 206 11.05 -24.91 6.28
N GLU A 207 11.33 -23.84 7.01
CA GLU A 207 10.64 -22.55 6.85
C GLU A 207 10.83 -21.97 5.45
N ALA A 208 12.06 -22.03 4.91
CA ALA A 208 12.36 -21.57 3.56
C ALA A 208 11.55 -22.35 2.50
N SER A 209 11.46 -23.66 2.66
CA SER A 209 10.67 -24.52 1.77
C SER A 209 9.18 -24.19 1.85
N GLU A 210 8.69 -23.86 3.04
CA GLU A 210 7.30 -23.46 3.26
C GLU A 210 6.97 -22.10 2.64
N ILE A 211 7.78 -21.06 2.87
CA ILE A 211 7.60 -19.74 2.23
C ILE A 211 7.68 -19.87 0.70
N ALA A 212 8.63 -20.64 0.17
CA ALA A 212 8.73 -20.88 -1.26
C ALA A 212 7.49 -21.62 -1.83
N ARG A 213 6.92 -22.55 -1.04
CA ARG A 213 5.66 -23.22 -1.39
C ARG A 213 4.51 -22.22 -1.46
N PHE A 214 4.33 -21.39 -0.42
CA PHE A 214 3.29 -20.36 -0.37
C PHE A 214 3.39 -19.35 -1.52
N HIS A 215 4.60 -18.98 -1.91
CA HIS A 215 4.81 -18.10 -3.05
C HIS A 215 4.38 -18.75 -4.38
N ARG A 216 4.73 -20.03 -4.60
CA ARG A 216 4.34 -20.76 -5.82
C ARG A 216 2.83 -20.95 -5.92
N GLN A 217 2.15 -21.21 -4.79
CA GLN A 217 0.72 -21.49 -4.75
C GLN A 217 -0.16 -20.30 -5.16
N ILE A 218 0.39 -19.08 -5.17
CA ILE A 218 -0.28 -17.94 -5.80
C ILE A 218 -0.66 -18.25 -7.25
N GLY A 219 0.20 -18.95 -7.99
CA GLY A 219 -0.03 -19.32 -9.39
C GLY A 219 -1.29 -20.16 -9.61
N ASP A 220 -1.73 -20.89 -8.59
CA ASP A 220 -2.88 -21.80 -8.64
C ASP A 220 -4.20 -21.08 -8.36
N LEU A 221 -4.15 -19.84 -7.85
CA LEU A 221 -5.35 -19.06 -7.54
C LEU A 221 -6.03 -18.52 -8.81
N PRO A 222 -7.33 -18.19 -8.76
CA PRO A 222 -8.00 -17.49 -9.84
C PRO A 222 -7.25 -16.22 -10.25
N ALA A 223 -7.33 -15.85 -11.53
CA ALA A 223 -6.60 -14.69 -12.04
C ALA A 223 -7.00 -13.36 -11.38
N PHE A 224 -8.19 -13.27 -10.78
CA PHE A 224 -8.62 -12.07 -10.04
C PHE A 224 -8.00 -11.99 -8.63
N THR A 225 -7.59 -13.12 -8.04
CA THR A 225 -6.94 -13.18 -6.71
C THR A 225 -5.42 -13.02 -6.80
N ARG A 226 -4.85 -13.20 -8.00
CA ARG A 226 -3.42 -13.05 -8.32
C ARG A 226 -3.00 -11.61 -8.68
N ARG A 227 -3.94 -10.67 -8.73
CA ARG A 227 -3.74 -9.31 -9.24
C ARG A 227 -3.68 -8.29 -8.12
#